data_AF-K2AMT3-F1
#
_entry.id   AF-K2AMT3-F1
#
_cell.length_a   1.000
_cell.length_b   1.000
_cell.length_c   1.000
_cell.angle_alpha   90.00
_cell.angle_beta   90.00
_cell.angle_gamma   90.00
#
_symmetry.space_group_name_H-M   'P 1'
#
loop_
_entity.id
_entity.type
_entity.pdbx_description
1 polymer ?
#
loop_
_entity_poly.entity_id
_entity_poly.type
_entity_poly.pdbx_seq_one_letter_code
_entity_poly.pdbx_strand_id
1 'polypeptide(L)'
;MSNYPRTITLINKNTSKRRIIHLITQTKEKSFKSASAKCKAWVSNNGFPIVLKVCYGNSQKSSNEMDCNCIEELRYGLQAFVKEYLE
;
A
#
# COMPACT_ATOMS: atom_id res chain seq x y z
N MET A 1 -13.33 16.84 4.07
CA MET A 1 -12.89 15.52 4.55
C MET A 1 -11.61 15.15 3.80
N SER A 2 -10.55 14.76 4.49
CA SER A 2 -9.25 14.47 3.87
C SER A 2 -9.23 13.08 3.22
N ASN A 3 -9.23 13.03 1.89
CA ASN A 3 -9.10 11.80 1.08
C ASN A 3 -7.64 11.32 1.01
N TYR A 4 -6.90 11.41 2.10
CA TYR A 4 -5.48 11.07 2.12
C TYR A 4 -5.28 9.60 2.49
N PRO A 5 -4.39 8.87 1.81
CA PRO A 5 -4.07 7.50 2.18
C PRO A 5 -3.44 7.49 3.58
N ARG A 6 -3.94 6.63 4.46
CA ARG A 6 -3.55 6.52 5.87
C ARG A 6 -2.80 5.22 6.16
N THR A 7 -3.24 4.12 5.54
CA THR A 7 -2.64 2.81 5.74
C THR A 7 -2.54 2.04 4.44
N ILE A 8 -1.47 1.26 4.31
CA ILE A 8 -1.29 0.26 3.26
C ILE A 8 -1.31 -1.11 3.94
N THR A 9 -2.15 -2.01 3.46
CA THR A 9 -2.22 -3.39 3.92
C THR A 9 -1.75 -4.31 2.82
N LEU A 10 -0.84 -5.22 3.16
CA LEU A 10 -0.36 -6.30 2.30
C LEU A 10 -0.85 -7.61 2.89
N ILE A 11 -1.42 -8.48 2.06
CA ILE A 11 -1.90 -9.80 2.46
C ILE A 11 -1.34 -10.82 1.48
N ASN A 12 -0.53 -11.77 1.94
CA ASN A 12 -0.05 -12.85 1.09
C ASN A 12 -1.14 -13.94 0.99
N LYS A 13 -1.55 -14.29 -0.23
CA LYS A 13 -2.68 -15.20 -0.46
C LYS A 13 -2.35 -16.66 -0.14
N ASN A 14 -1.07 -17.03 -0.21
CA ASN A 14 -0.61 -18.41 0.03
C ASN A 14 -0.47 -18.70 1.53
N THR A 15 -0.01 -17.72 2.30
CA THR A 15 0.37 -17.91 3.71
C THR A 15 -0.59 -17.23 4.69
N SER A 16 -1.58 -16.50 4.19
CA SER A 16 -2.48 -15.63 4.97
C SER A 16 -1.76 -14.61 5.85
N LYS A 17 -0.45 -14.39 5.64
CA LYS A 17 0.34 -13.40 6.37
C LYS A 17 -0.09 -12.01 5.94
N ARG A 18 -0.26 -11.13 6.93
CA ARG A 18 -0.66 -9.73 6.71
C ARG A 18 0.34 -8.75 7.29
N ARG A 19 0.46 -7.59 6.64
CA ARG A 19 1.24 -6.45 7.14
C ARG A 19 0.47 -5.17 6.93
N ILE A 20 0.36 -4.36 7.98
CA ILE A 20 -0.22 -3.02 7.92
C ILE A 20 0.92 -2.01 8.07
N ILE A 21 0.97 -1.03 7.17
CA ILE A 21 1.96 0.03 7.13
C ILE A 21 1.23 1.35 7.27
N HIS A 22 1.49 2.07 8.36
CA HIS A 22 0.91 3.39 8.60
C HIS A 22 1.71 4.48 7.87
N LEU A 23 0.98 5.42 7.29
CA LEU A 23 1.52 6.63 6.66
C LEU A 23 1.47 7.76 7.70
N ILE A 24 2.61 8.02 8.36
CA ILE A 24 2.68 8.80 9.62
C ILE A 24 3.32 10.20 9.45
N THR A 25 3.95 10.52 8.32
CA THR A 25 4.82 11.70 8.23
C THR A 25 4.15 12.96 7.69
N GLN A 26 4.65 14.13 8.13
CA GLN A 26 4.15 15.49 7.83
C GLN A 26 4.11 15.87 6.34
N THR A 27 4.80 15.13 5.45
CA THR A 27 4.80 15.41 4.01
C THR A 27 4.37 14.21 3.20
N LYS A 28 3.56 14.49 2.18
CA LYS A 28 2.98 13.52 1.24
C LYS A 28 4.03 12.53 0.69
N GLU A 29 5.15 13.08 0.24
CA GLU A 29 6.19 12.35 -0.50
C GLU A 29 7.05 11.44 0.39
N LYS A 30 7.41 11.90 1.60
CA LYS A 30 8.24 11.11 2.53
C LYS A 30 7.48 9.91 3.09
N SER A 31 6.19 10.09 3.40
CA SER A 31 5.31 9.01 3.84
C SER A 31 5.27 7.89 2.80
N PHE A 32 5.13 8.26 1.52
CA PHE A 32 5.06 7.28 0.44
C PHE A 32 6.40 6.57 0.20
N LYS A 33 7.53 7.30 0.11
CA LYS A 33 8.86 6.70 -0.04
C LYS A 33 9.14 5.66 1.06
N SER A 34 8.83 6.00 2.31
CA SER A 34 8.98 5.08 3.44
C SER A 34 8.07 3.85 3.32
N ALA A 35 6.80 4.05 2.97
CA ALA A 35 5.86 2.95 2.84
C ALA A 35 6.21 2.02 1.67
N SER A 36 6.62 2.57 0.53
CA SER A 36 7.07 1.79 -0.63
C SER A 36 8.28 0.92 -0.29
N ALA A 37 9.27 1.46 0.43
CA ALA A 37 10.41 0.68 0.91
C ALA A 37 9.98 -0.46 1.85
N LYS A 38 9.09 -0.17 2.81
CA LYS A 38 8.54 -1.19 3.72
C LYS A 38 7.73 -2.27 2.98
N CYS A 39 6.96 -1.89 1.96
CA CYS A 39 6.21 -2.84 1.14
C CYS A 39 7.16 -3.78 0.40
N LYS A 40 8.15 -3.22 -0.30
CA LYS A 40 9.15 -4.00 -1.04
C LYS A 40 9.91 -4.96 -0.12
N ALA A 41 10.35 -4.49 1.04
CA ALA A 41 11.05 -5.34 2.01
C ALA A 41 10.16 -6.49 2.51
N TRP A 42 8.89 -6.21 2.82
CA TRP A 42 7.97 -7.25 3.29
C TRP A 42 7.70 -8.30 2.20
N VAL A 43 7.46 -7.85 0.96
CA VAL A 43 7.20 -8.74 -0.18
C VAL A 43 8.43 -9.55 -0.57
N SER A 44 9.63 -8.97 -0.49
CA SER A 44 10.88 -9.72 -0.69
C SER A 44 11.04 -10.90 0.29
N ASN A 45 10.47 -10.79 1.49
CA ASN A 45 10.55 -11.83 2.53
C ASN A 45 9.41 -12.85 2.48
N ASN A 46 8.26 -12.50 1.88
CA ASN A 46 7.06 -13.34 1.89
C ASN A 46 6.66 -13.85 0.50
N GLY A 47 7.19 -13.25 -0.56
CA GLY A 47 6.87 -13.57 -1.93
C GLY A 47 5.48 -13.11 -2.36
N PHE A 48 5.16 -13.50 -3.58
CA PHE A 48 3.87 -13.31 -4.25
C PHE A 48 3.07 -14.64 -4.24
N PRO A 49 1.75 -14.61 -4.52
CA PRO A 49 0.90 -13.44 -4.78
C PRO A 49 0.42 -12.74 -3.51
N ILE A 50 0.23 -11.43 -3.60
CA ILE A 50 -0.26 -10.57 -2.51
C ILE A 50 -1.47 -9.75 -2.94
N VAL A 51 -2.29 -9.36 -1.98
CA VAL A 51 -3.32 -8.32 -2.13
C VAL A 51 -2.81 -7.05 -1.46
N LEU A 52 -2.83 -5.97 -2.22
CA LEU A 52 -2.51 -4.62 -1.80
C LEU A 52 -3.81 -3.86 -1.56
N LYS A 53 -4.03 -3.38 -0.34
CA LYS A 53 -5.19 -2.54 0.02
C LYS A 53 -4.72 -1.20 0.57
N VAL A 54 -5.33 -0.10 0.17
CA VAL A 54 -4.99 1.24 0.69
C VAL A 54 -6.19 1.95 1.27
N CYS A 55 -6.15 2.23 2.56
CA CYS A 55 -7.24 2.93 3.25
C CYS A 55 -7.01 4.43 3.29
N TYR A 56 -8.08 5.18 2.96
CA TYR A 56 -8.09 6.63 2.90
C TYR A 56 -8.93 7.23 4.04
N GLY A 57 -8.41 8.29 4.68
CA GLY A 57 -9.15 9.05 5.69
C GLY A 57 -9.66 8.24 6.89
N ASN A 58 -10.80 8.68 7.44
CA ASN A 58 -11.56 8.01 8.52
C ASN A 58 -12.70 7.13 7.97
N SER A 59 -12.74 6.90 6.66
CA SER A 59 -13.82 6.16 6.04
C SER A 59 -13.60 4.66 6.24
N GLN A 60 -14.59 3.97 6.80
CA GLN A 60 -14.62 2.50 6.91
C GLN A 60 -14.87 1.81 5.55
N LYS A 61 -15.12 2.57 4.47
CA LYS A 61 -15.31 2.03 3.12
C LYS A 61 -13.96 1.71 2.47
N SER A 62 -13.84 0.47 2.05
CA SER A 62 -12.68 -0.16 1.42
C SER A 62 -12.23 0.57 0.15
N SER A 63 -11.26 1.45 0.32
CA SER A 63 -9.86 1.17 -0.02
C SER A 63 -9.64 0.34 -1.28
N ASN A 64 -9.27 0.99 -2.39
CA ASN A 64 -8.77 0.36 -3.62
C ASN A 64 -7.93 -0.91 -3.30
N GLU A 65 -8.42 -2.06 -3.75
CA GLU A 65 -7.76 -3.35 -3.62
C GLU A 65 -7.16 -3.76 -4.97
N MET A 66 -5.93 -4.26 -4.95
CA MET A 66 -5.25 -4.74 -6.14
C MET A 66 -4.55 -6.06 -5.81
N ASP A 67 -4.85 -7.10 -6.59
CA ASP A 67 -4.05 -8.31 -6.61
C ASP A 67 -2.71 -8.03 -7.32
N CYS A 68 -1.60 -8.43 -6.70
CA CYS A 68 -0.29 -8.37 -7.29
C CYS A 68 0.31 -9.78 -7.30
N ASN A 69 0.67 -10.26 -8.47
CA ASN A 69 1.37 -11.52 -8.71
C ASN A 69 2.88 -11.31 -8.90
N CYS A 70 3.30 -10.08 -9.17
CA CYS A 70 4.72 -9.72 -9.29
C CYS A 70 5.07 -8.34 -8.72
N ILE A 71 6.38 -8.05 -8.66
CA ILE A 71 6.92 -6.79 -8.10
C ILE A 71 6.56 -5.56 -8.93
N GLU A 72 6.33 -5.74 -10.23
CA GLU A 72 5.93 -4.65 -11.13
C GLU A 72 4.49 -4.22 -10.87
N GLU A 73 3.57 -5.17 -10.70
CA GLU A 73 2.18 -4.89 -10.32
C GLU A 73 2.11 -4.19 -8.96
N LEU A 74 2.93 -4.61 -8.00
CA LEU A 74 3.04 -3.91 -6.71
C LEU A 74 3.53 -2.48 -6.88
N ARG A 75 4.55 -2.26 -7.74
CA ARG A 75 5.05 -0.90 -8.03
C ARG A 75 3.96 -0.04 -8.68
N TYR A 76 3.25 -0.59 -9.65
CA TYR A 76 2.16 0.09 -10.34
C TYR A 76 1.04 0.46 -9.37
N GLY A 77 0.58 -0.49 -8.55
CA GLY A 77 -0.44 -0.24 -7.53
C GLY A 77 0.01 0.85 -6.55
N LEU A 78 1.23 0.75 -6.04
CA LEU A 78 1.81 1.79 -5.18
C LEU A 78 1.87 3.16 -5.87
N GLN A 79 2.23 3.24 -7.15
CA GLN A 79 2.27 4.50 -7.91
C GLN A 79 0.88 5.06 -8.21
N ALA A 80 -0.11 4.21 -8.51
CA ALA A 80 -1.49 4.63 -8.73
C ALA A 80 -2.04 5.39 -7.52
N PHE A 81 -1.70 4.94 -6.30
CA PHE A 81 -2.06 5.65 -5.06
C PHE A 81 -1.40 7.03 -4.90
N VAL A 82 -0.24 7.24 -5.52
CA VAL A 82 0.49 8.52 -5.47
C VAL A 82 -0.02 9.48 -6.52
N LYS A 83 -0.42 8.97 -7.68
CA LYS A 83 -0.88 9.78 -8.80
C LYS A 83 -2.14 10.57 -8.42
N GLU A 84 -3.11 9.92 -7.80
CA GLU A 84 -4.30 10.57 -7.23
C GLU A 84 -3.99 11.55 -6.07
N TYR A 85 -2.76 11.56 -5.54
CA TYR A 85 -2.38 12.29 -4.33
C TYR A 85 -1.41 13.47 -4.57
N LEU A 86 -0.70 13.44 -5.71
CA LEU A 86 0.21 14.49 -6.17
C LEU A 86 -0.44 15.48 -7.14
N GLU A 87 -1.55 15.10 -7.78
CA GLU A 87 -2.46 16.03 -8.48
C GLU A 87 -3.33 16.80 -7.46
#